data_AF-A0A2E9WLY0-F1
#
_entry.id   AF-A0A2E9WLY0-F1
#
_cell.length_a   1.000
_cell.length_b   1.000
_cell.length_c   1.000
_cell.angle_alpha   90.00
_cell.angle_beta   90.00
_cell.angle_gamma   90.00
#
_symmetry.space_group_name_H-M   'P 1'
#
loop_
_entity.id
_entity.type
_entity.pdbx_description
1 polymer ?
#
loop_
_entity_poly.entity_id
_entity_poly.type
_entity_poly.pdbx_seq_one_letter_code
_entity_poly.pdbx_strand_id
1 'polypeptide(L)'
;MRHLLPYPLLLLCACASDPSNDLPTGALAQGVCKVLSTTDARLRLTSSQREALLKSDMTRCAQPFGVLVAADERIPAETLALAARVLAELLDQDMDGVPDDRAVVEAVSNPNTAWLAMPHDHDDWEEWQLPGLQRKLGYDIIIPTWWMIGDEERDDERVKAVIVEEIVHFLTQFGYSTVYPAEFGVEDWTSVIARETQRAQCVFWQHPENDCPGSPAESRGDCTDPNCDVVEFYQQVLVQSVGMEPGWRGIGFPETREELEGLLSEEIKRVMNEPSFHQLRKPLRFTYPNL
;
A
#
# COMPACT_ATOMS: atom_id res chain seq x y z
N MET A 1 50.28 47.51 -13.17
CA MET A 1 50.20 47.99 -11.77
C MET A 1 48.77 48.38 -11.47
N ARG A 2 48.04 47.55 -10.71
CA ARG A 2 46.92 47.93 -9.85
C ARG A 2 46.53 46.73 -8.98
N HIS A 3 47.00 46.84 -7.75
CA HIS A 3 46.59 46.26 -6.47
C HIS A 3 45.61 45.08 -6.43
N LEU A 4 46.14 43.98 -5.88
CA LEU A 4 45.44 43.00 -5.05
C LEU A 4 44.93 43.67 -3.77
N LEU A 5 43.67 43.42 -3.41
CA LEU A 5 43.11 43.63 -2.07
C LEU A 5 42.31 42.36 -1.69
N PRO A 6 42.30 41.99 -0.39
CA PRO A 6 42.03 40.63 0.08
C PRO A 6 40.53 40.35 0.29
N TYR A 7 40.16 39.08 0.08
CA TYR A 7 38.88 38.52 0.51
C TYR A 7 38.73 38.57 2.04
N PRO A 8 37.57 38.97 2.59
CA PRO A 8 37.29 38.77 3.99
C PRO A 8 36.89 37.31 4.23
N LEU A 9 37.63 36.68 5.15
CA LEU A 9 37.34 35.39 5.75
C LEU A 9 36.02 35.50 6.55
N LEU A 10 34.93 34.97 6.01
CA LEU A 10 33.69 34.81 6.78
C LEU A 10 33.85 33.61 7.72
N LEU A 11 33.82 33.89 9.03
CA LEU A 11 33.61 32.90 10.08
C LEU A 11 32.24 32.22 9.84
N LEU A 12 32.26 30.93 9.51
CA LEU A 12 31.08 30.07 9.59
C LEU A 12 30.88 29.70 11.07
N CYS A 13 29.89 30.33 11.71
CA CYS A 13 29.29 29.82 12.93
C CYS A 13 28.71 28.43 12.64
N ALA A 14 29.21 27.43 13.36
CA ALA A 14 28.51 26.20 13.60
C ALA A 14 27.19 26.49 14.34
N CYS A 15 26.09 25.89 13.88
CA CYS A 15 24.96 25.38 14.67
C CYS A 15 23.76 25.09 13.77
N ALA A 16 23.54 23.81 13.45
CA ALA A 16 22.25 23.11 13.56
C ALA A 16 22.46 21.75 12.88
N SER A 17 22.68 20.71 13.69
CA SER A 17 22.56 19.33 13.24
C SER A 17 21.13 19.08 12.77
N ASP A 18 20.99 18.53 11.56
CA ASP A 18 19.75 17.98 11.04
C ASP A 18 19.08 17.04 12.07
N PRO A 19 17.74 17.02 12.17
CA PRO A 19 17.08 15.97 12.91
C PRO A 19 17.31 14.67 12.15
N SER A 20 18.12 13.78 12.72
CA SER A 20 18.39 12.47 12.14
C SER A 20 17.08 11.71 11.96
N ASN A 21 16.87 11.22 10.74
CA ASN A 21 15.76 10.37 10.37
C ASN A 21 16.06 8.92 10.79
N ASP A 22 16.47 8.74 12.04
CA ASP A 22 16.81 7.43 12.58
C ASP A 22 15.51 6.67 12.86
N LEU A 23 15.20 5.70 12.00
CA LEU A 23 14.28 4.63 12.33
C LEU A 23 14.81 3.90 13.57
N PRO A 24 13.96 3.62 14.58
CA PRO A 24 14.44 3.10 15.85
C PRO A 24 15.09 1.72 15.67
N THR A 25 16.41 1.65 15.83
CA THR A 25 17.11 0.39 16.01
C THR A 25 16.82 -0.15 17.41
N GLY A 26 16.00 -1.21 17.48
CA GLY A 26 16.01 -2.17 18.59
C GLY A 26 15.14 -1.88 19.82
N ALA A 27 14.13 -1.03 19.74
CA ALA A 27 13.08 -0.98 20.76
C ALA A 27 11.90 -1.82 20.29
N LEU A 28 11.51 -2.84 21.08
CA LEU A 28 10.25 -3.56 20.92
C LEU A 28 9.16 -2.57 20.54
N ALA A 29 8.56 -2.78 19.36
CA ALA A 29 7.74 -1.80 18.70
C ALA A 29 6.39 -1.66 19.43
N GLN A 30 6.41 -0.91 20.53
CA GLN A 30 5.20 -0.73 21.34
C GLN A 30 4.22 0.17 20.59
N GLY A 31 3.04 -0.37 20.25
CA GLY A 31 1.94 0.34 19.64
C GLY A 31 2.06 0.61 18.14
N VAL A 32 2.78 -0.23 17.37
CA VAL A 32 2.87 -0.12 15.90
C VAL A 32 1.50 0.01 15.24
N CYS A 33 0.54 -0.83 15.66
CA CYS A 33 -0.82 -0.85 15.11
C CYS A 33 -1.82 -0.06 15.98
N LYS A 34 -1.33 0.84 16.85
CA LYS A 34 -2.21 1.59 17.76
C LYS A 34 -3.00 2.63 16.99
N VAL A 35 -4.32 2.57 17.12
CA VAL A 35 -5.22 3.62 16.64
C VAL A 35 -5.11 4.85 17.53
N LEU A 36 -4.86 5.99 16.90
CA LEU A 36 -4.65 7.30 17.50
C LEU A 36 -5.70 8.29 17.00
N SER A 37 -6.04 9.28 17.82
CA SER A 37 -6.70 10.47 17.29
C SER A 37 -5.75 11.19 16.33
N THR A 38 -6.26 11.75 15.25
CA THR A 38 -5.50 12.60 14.32
C THR A 38 -4.81 13.79 15.02
N THR A 39 -5.22 14.16 16.23
CA THR A 39 -4.56 15.19 17.05
C THR A 39 -3.35 14.70 17.85
N ASP A 40 -3.11 13.38 17.91
CA ASP A 40 -2.05 12.79 18.73
C ASP A 40 -0.65 13.19 18.22
N ALA A 41 0.18 13.69 19.13
CA ALA A 41 1.52 14.18 18.81
C ALA A 41 2.49 13.07 18.37
N ARG A 42 2.14 11.79 18.60
CA ARG A 42 2.93 10.65 18.12
C ARG A 42 2.82 10.44 16.60
N LEU A 43 1.79 11.00 15.97
CA LEU A 43 1.65 10.95 14.51
C LEU A 43 2.67 11.88 13.86
N ARG A 44 3.49 11.34 12.95
CA ARG A 44 4.50 12.03 12.13
C ARG A 44 3.84 12.76 10.97
N LEU A 45 3.06 13.79 11.29
CA LEU A 45 2.34 14.63 10.34
C LEU A 45 2.73 16.10 10.50
N THR A 46 2.88 16.81 9.39
CA THR A 46 2.99 18.28 9.40
C THR A 46 1.69 18.90 9.91
N SER A 47 1.76 20.14 10.42
CA SER A 47 0.56 20.87 10.85
C SER A 47 -0.48 20.99 9.74
N SER A 48 -0.04 21.20 8.49
CA SER A 48 -0.95 21.32 7.33
C SER A 48 -1.61 20.01 6.94
N GLN A 49 -0.90 18.87 7.02
CA GLN A 49 -1.49 17.54 6.78
C GLN A 49 -2.51 17.21 7.86
N ARG A 50 -2.16 17.46 9.12
CA ARG A 50 -3.07 17.23 10.26
C ARG A 50 -4.35 18.07 10.16
N GLU A 51 -4.20 19.35 9.81
CA GLU A 51 -5.34 20.24 9.61
C GLU A 51 -6.21 19.78 8.44
N ALA A 52 -5.62 19.28 7.35
CA ALA A 52 -6.37 18.76 6.21
C ALA A 52 -7.17 17.51 6.59
N LEU A 53 -6.54 16.53 7.25
CA LEU A 53 -7.22 15.33 7.73
C LEU A 53 -8.40 15.66 8.66
N LEU A 54 -8.20 16.56 9.63
CA LEU A 54 -9.26 16.98 10.55
C LEU A 54 -10.39 17.73 9.84
N LYS A 55 -10.07 18.55 8.83
CA LYS A 55 -11.08 19.24 8.01
C LYS A 55 -11.82 18.31 7.06
N SER A 56 -11.29 17.12 6.82
CA SER A 56 -11.84 16.06 5.97
C SER A 56 -12.51 14.94 6.78
N ASP A 57 -12.81 15.17 8.06
CA ASP A 57 -13.34 14.19 9.04
C ASP A 57 -12.54 12.88 9.19
N MET A 58 -11.28 12.88 8.75
CA MET A 58 -10.31 11.82 8.98
C MET A 58 -9.74 11.95 10.40
N THR A 59 -10.52 11.56 11.42
CA THR A 59 -10.24 11.85 12.84
C THR A 59 -9.46 10.76 13.58
N ARG A 60 -9.24 9.60 12.95
CA ARG A 60 -8.43 8.50 13.49
C ARG A 60 -7.32 8.11 12.52
N CYS A 61 -6.15 7.80 13.04
CA CYS A 61 -5.02 7.33 12.25
C CYS A 61 -4.31 6.17 12.93
N ALA A 62 -3.59 5.39 12.12
CA ALA A 62 -2.50 4.52 12.56
C ALA A 62 -1.25 4.85 11.72
N GLN A 63 -0.07 4.57 12.27
CA GLN A 63 1.20 4.69 11.52
C GLN A 63 2.11 3.47 11.71
N PRO A 64 1.71 2.27 11.26
CA PRO A 64 2.59 1.10 11.28
C PRO A 64 3.88 1.42 10.54
N PHE A 65 5.01 1.34 11.26
CA PHE A 65 6.33 1.66 10.73
C PHE A 65 6.45 3.04 10.04
N GLY A 66 5.58 3.99 10.41
CA GLY A 66 5.53 5.34 9.84
C GLY A 66 4.57 5.52 8.65
N VAL A 67 4.02 4.45 8.08
CA VAL A 67 3.10 4.50 6.93
C VAL A 67 1.73 4.97 7.38
N LEU A 68 1.22 6.06 6.79
CA LEU A 68 -0.05 6.66 7.21
C LEU A 68 -1.26 5.85 6.73
N VAL A 69 -2.09 5.40 7.69
CA VAL A 69 -3.47 4.96 7.46
C VAL A 69 -4.39 5.93 8.21
N ALA A 70 -5.27 6.64 7.51
CA ALA A 70 -6.22 7.56 8.12
C ALA A 70 -7.66 7.20 7.75
N ALA A 71 -8.55 7.28 8.73
CA ALA A 71 -9.93 6.83 8.59
C ALA A 71 -10.93 7.92 8.98
N ASP A 72 -12.03 7.93 8.25
CA ASP A 72 -13.21 8.74 8.54
C ASP A 72 -13.73 8.40 9.95
N GLU A 73 -14.30 9.39 10.65
CA GLU A 73 -14.79 9.23 12.02
C GLU A 73 -15.87 8.14 12.18
N ARG A 74 -16.57 7.80 11.10
CA ARG A 74 -17.60 6.77 11.04
C ARG A 74 -17.03 5.36 10.86
N ILE A 75 -15.77 5.22 10.44
CA ILE A 75 -15.09 3.91 10.36
C ILE A 75 -14.88 3.36 11.77
N PRO A 76 -15.33 2.13 12.08
CA PRO A 76 -15.10 1.51 13.37
C PRO A 76 -13.60 1.40 13.68
N ALA A 77 -13.22 1.71 14.93
CA ALA A 77 -11.82 1.73 15.34
C ALA A 77 -11.15 0.35 15.18
N GLU A 78 -11.91 -0.74 15.33
CA GLU A 78 -11.42 -2.09 15.09
C GLU A 78 -11.11 -2.38 13.62
N THR A 79 -11.82 -1.76 12.69
CA THR A 79 -11.57 -1.89 11.23
C THR A 79 -10.28 -1.17 10.86
N LEU A 80 -10.06 0.05 11.38
CA LEU A 80 -8.76 0.74 11.22
C LEU A 80 -7.62 -0.04 11.90
N ALA A 81 -7.87 -0.64 13.07
CA ALA A 81 -6.86 -1.49 13.72
C ALA A 81 -6.54 -2.75 12.90
N LEU A 82 -7.52 -3.33 12.20
CA LEU A 82 -7.30 -4.45 11.28
C LEU A 82 -6.42 -4.02 10.09
N ALA A 83 -6.73 -2.90 9.43
CA ALA A 83 -5.90 -2.35 8.37
C ALA A 83 -4.45 -2.09 8.83
N ALA A 84 -4.29 -1.51 10.03
CA ALA A 84 -2.97 -1.30 10.61
C ALA A 84 -2.20 -2.61 10.84
N ARG A 85 -2.87 -3.68 11.30
CA ARG A 85 -2.25 -5.00 11.51
C ARG A 85 -1.90 -5.70 10.21
N VAL A 86 -2.74 -5.61 9.19
CA VAL A 86 -2.46 -6.17 7.86
C VAL A 86 -1.23 -5.50 7.26
N LEU A 87 -1.19 -4.16 7.29
CA LEU A 87 -0.02 -3.41 6.83
C LEU A 87 1.24 -3.76 7.61
N ALA A 88 1.16 -3.87 8.93
CA ALA A 88 2.31 -4.25 9.75
C ALA A 88 2.79 -5.68 9.44
N GLU A 89 1.88 -6.64 9.31
CA GLU A 89 2.23 -8.04 9.00
C GLU A 89 2.79 -8.23 7.59
N LEU A 90 2.34 -7.43 6.62
CA LEU A 90 2.91 -7.44 5.27
C LEU A 90 4.34 -6.84 5.22
N LEU A 91 4.65 -5.92 6.13
CA LEU A 91 5.97 -5.28 6.24
C LEU A 91 6.93 -6.01 7.19
N ASP A 92 6.41 -6.82 8.10
CA ASP A 92 7.12 -7.60 9.12
C ASP A 92 6.37 -8.94 9.32
N GLN A 93 6.70 -9.93 8.49
CA GLN A 93 5.99 -11.21 8.42
C GLN A 93 6.29 -12.11 9.62
N ASP A 94 7.49 -12.00 10.22
CA ASP A 94 7.85 -12.77 11.41
C ASP A 94 7.32 -12.14 12.72
N MET A 95 6.86 -10.89 12.65
CA MET A 95 6.27 -10.09 13.72
C MET A 95 7.23 -9.82 14.88
N ASP A 96 8.53 -9.66 14.58
CA ASP A 96 9.53 -9.35 15.59
C ASP A 96 9.57 -7.85 15.98
N GLY A 97 8.80 -7.02 15.27
CA GLY A 97 8.73 -5.57 15.48
C GLY A 97 9.68 -4.77 14.58
N VAL A 98 10.38 -5.41 13.65
CA VAL A 98 11.31 -4.80 12.70
C VAL A 98 10.85 -5.12 11.28
N PRO A 99 10.71 -4.12 10.39
CA PRO A 99 10.36 -4.38 9.00
C PRO A 99 11.38 -5.29 8.30
N ASP A 100 10.86 -6.25 7.55
CA ASP A 100 11.62 -7.21 6.74
C ASP A 100 12.43 -6.50 5.65
N ASP A 101 11.81 -5.52 4.98
CA ASP A 101 12.44 -4.68 3.95
C ASP A 101 12.36 -3.20 4.32
N ARG A 102 13.46 -2.68 4.85
CA ARG A 102 13.56 -1.28 5.23
C ARG A 102 13.44 -0.32 4.04
N ALA A 103 13.95 -0.69 2.87
CA ALA A 103 13.89 0.18 1.69
C ALA A 103 12.44 0.36 1.21
N VAL A 104 11.65 -0.71 1.25
CA VAL A 104 10.21 -0.66 0.95
C VAL A 104 9.48 0.25 1.93
N VAL A 105 9.72 0.11 3.25
CA VAL A 105 9.13 1.01 4.27
C VAL A 105 9.53 2.47 4.04
N GLU A 106 10.79 2.74 3.73
CA GLU A 106 11.27 4.10 3.45
C GLU A 106 10.55 4.71 2.23
N ALA A 107 10.26 3.92 1.20
CA ALA A 107 9.52 4.36 0.01
C ALA A 107 8.07 4.77 0.32
N VAL A 108 7.38 4.06 1.23
CA VAL A 108 5.95 4.28 1.52
C VAL A 108 5.65 5.06 2.80
N SER A 109 6.66 5.35 3.63
CA SER A 109 6.46 6.06 4.91
C SER A 109 6.32 7.58 4.80
N ASN A 110 6.58 8.15 3.62
CA ASN A 110 6.39 9.58 3.38
C ASN A 110 4.95 9.86 2.89
N PRO A 111 4.09 10.51 3.70
CA PRO A 111 2.71 10.79 3.31
C PRO A 111 2.56 11.81 2.17
N ASN A 112 3.66 12.40 1.68
CA ASN A 112 3.67 13.20 0.45
C ASN A 112 3.85 12.35 -0.82
N THR A 113 4.32 11.11 -0.69
CA THR A 113 4.42 10.16 -1.80
C THR A 113 3.07 9.48 -1.98
N ALA A 114 2.65 8.71 -0.97
CA ALA A 114 1.38 8.03 -0.95
C ALA A 114 0.91 7.75 0.49
N TRP A 115 -0.36 7.43 0.67
CA TRP A 115 -0.96 7.08 1.95
C TRP A 115 -2.22 6.22 1.77
N LEU A 116 -2.69 5.59 2.86
CA LEU A 116 -3.91 4.80 2.87
C LEU A 116 -5.06 5.58 3.50
N ALA A 117 -6.17 5.67 2.79
CA ALA A 117 -7.38 6.37 3.24
C ALA A 117 -8.50 5.36 3.49
N MET A 118 -9.29 5.52 4.56
CA MET A 118 -10.48 4.71 4.79
C MET A 118 -11.72 5.62 4.79
N PRO A 119 -12.26 5.98 3.61
CA PRO A 119 -13.46 6.78 3.52
C PRO A 119 -14.71 5.95 3.86
N HIS A 120 -15.72 6.62 4.42
CA HIS A 120 -16.98 5.97 4.78
C HIS A 120 -18.03 6.06 3.67
N ASP A 121 -18.10 7.20 2.99
CA ASP A 121 -19.13 7.49 1.99
C ASP A 121 -18.47 7.99 0.70
N HIS A 122 -19.01 7.53 -0.44
CA HIS A 122 -18.44 7.80 -1.76
C HIS A 122 -18.58 9.28 -2.15
N ASP A 123 -19.77 9.86 -1.94
CA ASP A 123 -20.03 11.24 -2.33
C ASP A 123 -19.26 12.20 -1.42
N ASP A 124 -19.15 11.86 -0.13
CA ASP A 124 -18.28 12.59 0.79
C ASP A 124 -16.82 12.59 0.34
N TRP A 125 -16.33 11.40 -0.06
CA TRP A 125 -14.96 11.23 -0.52
C TRP A 125 -14.65 12.10 -1.74
N GLU A 126 -15.44 11.94 -2.80
CA GLU A 126 -15.22 12.59 -4.10
C GLU A 126 -15.49 14.10 -4.07
N GLU A 127 -16.58 14.53 -3.42
CA GLU A 127 -17.02 15.92 -3.50
C GLU A 127 -16.25 16.86 -2.57
N TRP A 128 -15.75 16.37 -1.42
CA TRP A 128 -15.14 17.26 -0.43
C TRP A 128 -13.91 16.73 0.32
N GLN A 129 -13.82 15.44 0.66
CA GLN A 129 -12.64 14.91 1.39
C GLN A 129 -11.40 14.93 0.49
N LEU A 130 -11.44 14.21 -0.64
CA LEU A 130 -10.32 14.09 -1.58
C LEU A 130 -9.83 15.46 -2.09
N PRO A 131 -10.70 16.38 -2.54
CA PRO A 131 -10.26 17.73 -2.93
C PRO A 131 -9.47 18.47 -1.85
N GLY A 132 -9.81 18.28 -0.57
CA GLY A 132 -9.09 18.83 0.57
C GLY A 132 -7.71 18.21 0.79
N LEU A 133 -7.64 16.89 0.65
CA LEU A 133 -6.51 16.05 1.03
C LEU A 133 -5.42 15.98 -0.05
N GLN A 134 -5.80 15.85 -1.32
CA GLN A 134 -4.84 15.69 -2.44
C GLN A 134 -3.88 16.87 -2.64
N ARG A 135 -4.16 18.03 -2.01
CA ARG A 135 -3.27 19.20 -2.01
C ARG A 135 -2.22 19.19 -0.90
N LYS A 136 -2.33 18.25 0.05
CA LYS A 136 -1.57 18.22 1.31
C LYS A 136 -0.91 16.87 1.57
N LEU A 137 -1.44 15.81 0.98
CA LEU A 137 -0.93 14.45 0.99
C LEU A 137 -0.63 14.02 -0.45
N GLY A 138 0.13 12.94 -0.59
CA GLY A 138 0.41 12.29 -1.87
C GLY A 138 -0.77 11.48 -2.38
N TYR A 139 -0.47 10.53 -3.27
CA TYR A 139 -1.47 9.63 -3.85
C TYR A 139 -2.16 8.79 -2.77
N ASP A 140 -3.47 8.71 -2.79
CA ASP A 140 -4.25 7.85 -1.90
C ASP A 140 -4.52 6.49 -2.54
N ILE A 141 -4.40 5.44 -1.74
CA ILE A 141 -5.08 4.17 -2.01
C ILE A 141 -6.19 4.06 -0.97
N ILE A 142 -7.43 3.92 -1.45
CA ILE A 142 -8.62 3.94 -0.60
C ILE A 142 -8.98 2.51 -0.16
N ILE A 143 -9.41 2.37 1.09
CA ILE A 143 -10.04 1.17 1.65
C ILE A 143 -11.48 1.57 2.03
N PRO A 144 -12.38 1.68 1.05
CA PRO A 144 -13.65 2.34 1.27
C PRO A 144 -14.71 1.41 1.87
N THR A 145 -15.62 1.99 2.66
CA THR A 145 -16.72 1.21 3.27
C THR A 145 -17.64 0.58 2.22
N TRP A 146 -17.90 1.26 1.10
CA TRP A 146 -18.79 0.73 0.06
C TRP A 146 -18.23 -0.50 -0.66
N TRP A 147 -16.92 -0.74 -0.63
CA TRP A 147 -16.33 -2.02 -1.09
C TRP A 147 -16.33 -3.08 0.01
N MET A 148 -16.05 -2.69 1.26
CA MET A 148 -16.02 -3.60 2.41
C MET A 148 -17.39 -4.18 2.79
N ILE A 149 -18.46 -3.37 2.72
CA ILE A 149 -19.80 -3.73 3.21
C ILE A 149 -20.82 -3.73 2.07
N GLY A 150 -20.71 -2.80 1.12
CA GLY A 150 -21.74 -2.61 0.09
C GLY A 150 -23.11 -2.26 0.69
N ASP A 151 -24.19 -2.73 0.06
CA ASP A 151 -25.57 -2.59 0.52
C ASP A 151 -26.04 -3.73 1.45
N GLU A 152 -25.13 -4.65 1.81
CA GLU A 152 -25.46 -5.90 2.51
C GLU A 152 -25.10 -5.85 4.01
N GLU A 153 -25.42 -6.92 4.75
CA GLU A 153 -24.93 -7.08 6.12
C GLU A 153 -23.40 -7.24 6.14
N ARG A 154 -22.77 -6.75 7.22
CA ARG A 154 -21.31 -6.82 7.38
C ARG A 154 -20.81 -8.27 7.33
N ASP A 155 -19.96 -8.56 6.35
CA ASP A 155 -19.17 -9.79 6.25
C ASP A 155 -17.70 -9.50 6.62
N ASP A 156 -17.23 -10.08 7.72
CA ASP A 156 -15.87 -9.86 8.21
C ASP A 156 -14.81 -10.44 7.27
N GLU A 157 -15.11 -11.47 6.47
CA GLU A 157 -14.15 -12.01 5.49
C GLU A 157 -14.02 -11.09 4.29
N ARG A 158 -15.13 -10.53 3.79
CA ARG A 158 -15.11 -9.48 2.76
C ARG A 158 -14.33 -8.25 3.21
N VAL A 159 -14.58 -7.78 4.44
CA VAL A 159 -13.84 -6.65 5.03
C VAL A 159 -12.33 -6.92 5.03
N LYS A 160 -11.91 -8.11 5.47
CA LYS A 160 -10.49 -8.50 5.45
C LYS A 160 -9.93 -8.55 4.04
N ALA A 161 -10.66 -9.13 3.10
CA ALA A 161 -10.19 -9.30 1.73
C ALA A 161 -9.92 -7.95 1.06
N VAL A 162 -10.86 -7.01 1.18
CA VAL A 162 -10.69 -5.62 0.68
C VAL A 162 -9.51 -4.93 1.35
N ILE A 163 -9.37 -5.03 2.68
CA ILE A 163 -8.22 -4.44 3.38
C ILE A 163 -6.90 -5.02 2.87
N VAL A 164 -6.82 -6.34 2.64
CA VAL A 164 -5.61 -7.00 2.14
C VAL A 164 -5.29 -6.55 0.72
N GLU A 165 -6.29 -6.51 -0.16
CA GLU A 165 -6.16 -6.10 -1.55
C GLU A 165 -5.56 -4.70 -1.67
N GLU A 166 -6.20 -3.70 -1.06
CA GLU A 166 -5.77 -2.31 -1.15
C GLU A 166 -4.39 -2.06 -0.52
N ILE A 167 -4.06 -2.76 0.56
CA ILE A 167 -2.73 -2.64 1.16
C ILE A 167 -1.67 -3.31 0.29
N VAL A 168 -1.99 -4.43 -0.37
CA VAL A 168 -1.10 -5.08 -1.34
C VAL A 168 -0.91 -4.19 -2.58
N HIS A 169 -1.97 -3.54 -3.07
CA HIS A 169 -1.89 -2.55 -4.15
C HIS A 169 -0.94 -1.41 -3.77
N PHE A 170 -1.17 -0.81 -2.60
CA PHE A 170 -0.34 0.26 -2.07
C PHE A 170 1.14 -0.12 -1.96
N LEU A 171 1.44 -1.29 -1.37
CA LEU A 171 2.82 -1.76 -1.22
C LEU A 171 3.46 -2.12 -2.56
N THR A 172 2.69 -2.66 -3.51
CA THR A 172 3.19 -3.00 -4.86
C THR A 172 3.51 -1.73 -5.64
N GLN A 173 2.56 -0.80 -5.76
CA GLN A 173 2.68 0.42 -6.57
C GLN A 173 3.72 1.40 -6.01
N PHE A 174 3.70 1.66 -4.69
CA PHE A 174 4.53 2.72 -4.10
C PHE A 174 5.77 2.18 -3.39
N GLY A 175 5.75 0.93 -2.94
CA GLY A 175 6.87 0.27 -2.27
C GLY A 175 7.75 -0.51 -3.24
N TYR A 176 7.32 -1.72 -3.59
CA TYR A 176 8.11 -2.67 -4.37
C TYR A 176 8.44 -2.17 -5.78
N SER A 177 7.50 -1.55 -6.48
CA SER A 177 7.74 -0.93 -7.80
C SER A 177 8.80 0.18 -7.74
N THR A 178 8.87 0.91 -6.62
CA THR A 178 9.88 1.97 -6.42
C THR A 178 11.27 1.40 -6.12
N VAL A 179 11.34 0.37 -5.26
CA VAL A 179 12.62 -0.20 -4.79
C VAL A 179 13.21 -1.19 -5.78
N TYR A 180 12.37 -1.99 -6.42
CA TYR A 180 12.73 -3.07 -7.34
C TYR A 180 11.92 -2.97 -8.66
N PRO A 181 12.11 -1.90 -9.44
CA PRO A 181 11.28 -1.62 -10.62
C PRO A 181 11.40 -2.69 -11.72
N ALA A 182 12.53 -3.41 -11.81
CA ALA A 182 12.71 -4.45 -12.82
C ALA A 182 11.86 -5.70 -12.51
N GLU A 183 11.54 -5.93 -11.25
CA GLU A 183 10.79 -7.10 -10.78
C GLU A 183 9.31 -6.76 -10.58
N PHE A 184 9.01 -5.67 -9.87
CA PHE A 184 7.68 -5.31 -9.41
C PHE A 184 7.15 -3.99 -9.99
N GLY A 185 7.80 -3.43 -11.02
CA GLY A 185 7.33 -2.23 -11.70
C GLY A 185 5.92 -2.39 -12.29
N VAL A 186 5.09 -1.37 -12.17
CA VAL A 186 3.69 -1.38 -12.66
C VAL A 186 3.41 -0.33 -13.74
N GLU A 187 4.29 0.65 -13.94
CA GLU A 187 4.05 1.77 -14.86
C GLU A 187 4.17 1.41 -16.34
N ASP A 188 4.80 0.27 -16.65
CA ASP A 188 4.94 -0.25 -17.99
C ASP A 188 5.00 -1.78 -18.00
N TRP A 189 5.10 -2.35 -19.19
CA TRP A 189 5.09 -3.79 -19.41
C TRP A 189 6.46 -4.47 -19.28
N THR A 190 7.46 -3.78 -18.69
CA THR A 190 8.85 -4.26 -18.72
C THR A 190 9.26 -5.03 -17.47
N SER A 191 8.55 -4.93 -16.35
CA SER A 191 8.89 -5.67 -15.13
C SER A 191 8.57 -7.17 -15.24
N VAL A 192 9.06 -7.98 -14.30
CA VAL A 192 8.74 -9.41 -14.26
C VAL A 192 7.24 -9.63 -14.05
N ILE A 193 6.63 -8.96 -13.08
CA ILE A 193 5.18 -9.11 -12.83
C ILE A 193 4.36 -8.58 -14.00
N ALA A 194 4.79 -7.51 -14.67
CA ALA A 194 4.05 -6.94 -15.78
C ALA A 194 4.07 -7.83 -17.03
N ARG A 195 5.22 -8.42 -17.36
CA ARG A 195 5.31 -9.41 -18.44
C ARG A 195 4.49 -10.66 -18.15
N GLU A 196 4.41 -11.06 -16.87
CA GLU A 196 3.55 -12.17 -16.47
C GLU A 196 2.07 -11.83 -16.65
N THR A 197 1.64 -10.62 -16.27
CA THR A 197 0.29 -10.13 -16.52
C THR A 197 -0.05 -10.19 -18.02
N GLN A 198 0.83 -9.72 -18.90
CA GLN A 198 0.60 -9.81 -20.35
C GLN A 198 0.45 -11.24 -20.87
N ARG A 199 1.18 -12.17 -20.26
CA ARG A 199 1.09 -13.60 -20.60
C ARG A 199 -0.22 -14.21 -20.10
N ALA A 200 -0.79 -13.68 -19.03
CA ALA A 200 -2.03 -14.14 -18.41
C ALA A 200 -3.29 -13.58 -19.08
N GLN A 201 -3.23 -12.31 -19.50
CA GLN A 201 -4.31 -11.58 -20.18
C GLN A 201 -4.92 -12.40 -21.31
N CYS A 202 -6.24 -12.57 -21.26
CA CYS A 202 -7.04 -13.31 -22.24
C CYS A 202 -6.66 -14.79 -22.40
N VAL A 203 -5.86 -15.36 -21.49
CA VAL A 203 -5.48 -16.78 -21.48
C VAL A 203 -6.03 -17.48 -20.25
N PHE A 204 -5.65 -17.00 -19.07
CA PHE A 204 -6.12 -17.52 -17.77
C PHE A 204 -6.40 -16.41 -16.76
N TRP A 205 -6.43 -15.15 -17.22
CA TRP A 205 -6.87 -14.03 -16.42
C TRP A 205 -7.36 -12.91 -17.34
N GLN A 206 -8.40 -12.21 -16.92
CA GLN A 206 -8.90 -11.02 -17.57
C GLN A 206 -9.53 -10.14 -16.49
N HIS A 207 -9.13 -8.88 -16.46
CA HIS A 207 -9.81 -7.88 -15.65
C HIS A 207 -11.26 -7.70 -16.14
N PRO A 208 -12.28 -7.61 -15.26
CA PRO A 208 -13.68 -7.52 -15.66
C PRO A 208 -14.02 -6.33 -16.57
N GLU A 209 -13.19 -5.29 -16.56
CA GLU A 209 -13.35 -4.09 -17.39
C GLU A 209 -12.74 -4.22 -18.79
N ASN A 210 -11.92 -5.24 -19.03
CA ASN A 210 -11.17 -5.38 -20.26
C ASN A 210 -11.89 -6.31 -21.25
N ASP A 211 -11.77 -6.02 -22.54
CA ASP A 211 -12.24 -6.89 -23.61
C ASP A 211 -11.17 -7.91 -24.01
N CYS A 212 -11.58 -9.18 -24.17
CA CYS A 212 -10.77 -10.25 -24.72
C CYS A 212 -11.43 -10.91 -25.95
N PRO A 213 -10.67 -11.53 -26.86
CA PRO A 213 -11.23 -12.24 -28.01
C PRO A 213 -12.24 -13.32 -27.59
N GLY A 214 -13.53 -13.08 -27.83
CA GLY A 214 -14.60 -14.01 -27.45
C GLY A 214 -15.06 -13.92 -25.99
N SER A 215 -14.54 -12.96 -25.21
CA SER A 215 -14.96 -12.66 -23.84
C SER A 215 -15.02 -11.14 -23.66
N PRO A 216 -16.18 -10.49 -23.89
CA PRO A 216 -16.32 -9.05 -23.73
C PRO A 216 -16.25 -8.64 -22.26
N ALA A 217 -15.93 -7.36 -22.00
CA ALA A 217 -15.94 -6.80 -20.65
C ALA A 217 -17.29 -7.02 -19.94
N GLU A 218 -17.22 -7.39 -18.66
CA GLU A 218 -18.38 -7.60 -17.78
C GLU A 218 -18.74 -6.33 -16.97
N SER A 219 -17.79 -5.42 -16.82
CA SER A 219 -17.95 -4.14 -16.11
C SER A 219 -17.63 -2.94 -17.00
N ARG A 220 -18.16 -1.77 -16.65
CA ARG A 220 -17.81 -0.52 -17.33
C ARG A 220 -16.48 -0.02 -16.77
N GLY A 221 -15.58 0.40 -17.63
CA GLY A 221 -14.26 0.89 -17.23
C GLY A 221 -13.25 0.64 -18.34
N ASP A 222 -11.98 0.83 -18.02
CA ASP A 222 -10.84 0.41 -18.82
C ASP A 222 -9.64 0.27 -17.88
N CYS A 223 -9.15 -0.96 -17.73
CA CYS A 223 -7.99 -1.29 -16.92
C CYS A 223 -6.81 -1.73 -17.79
N THR A 224 -6.84 -1.45 -19.10
CA THR A 224 -5.80 -1.90 -20.05
C THR A 224 -4.47 -1.18 -19.90
N ASP A 225 -4.41 -0.10 -19.10
CA ASP A 225 -3.15 0.52 -18.71
C ASP A 225 -2.37 -0.40 -17.76
N PRO A 226 -1.04 -0.56 -17.95
CA PRO A 226 -0.24 -1.48 -17.15
C PRO A 226 -0.36 -1.27 -15.64
N ASN A 227 -0.49 -0.03 -15.16
CA ASN A 227 -0.59 0.24 -13.72
C ASN A 227 -1.78 -0.49 -13.08
N CYS A 228 -2.92 -0.53 -13.78
CA CYS A 228 -4.15 -1.18 -13.32
C CYS A 228 -4.03 -2.70 -13.46
N ASP A 229 -3.86 -3.22 -14.67
CA ASP A 229 -3.85 -4.67 -14.90
C ASP A 229 -2.75 -5.40 -14.13
N VAL A 230 -1.57 -4.80 -13.99
CA VAL A 230 -0.45 -5.44 -13.32
C VAL A 230 -0.68 -5.54 -11.82
N VAL A 231 -1.19 -4.48 -11.19
CA VAL A 231 -1.41 -4.49 -9.73
C VAL A 231 -2.54 -5.45 -9.36
N GLU A 232 -3.63 -5.47 -10.13
CA GLU A 232 -4.80 -6.33 -9.91
C GLU A 232 -4.48 -7.82 -10.10
N PHE A 233 -3.74 -8.14 -11.18
CA PHE A 233 -3.28 -9.51 -11.40
C PHE A 233 -2.29 -9.94 -10.31
N TYR A 234 -1.30 -9.11 -10.00
CA TYR A 234 -0.25 -9.49 -9.06
C TYR A 234 -0.77 -9.66 -7.64
N GLN A 235 -1.75 -8.86 -7.21
CA GLN A 235 -2.41 -9.03 -5.92
C GLN A 235 -3.00 -10.44 -5.78
N GLN A 236 -3.77 -10.88 -6.78
CA GLN A 236 -4.43 -12.19 -6.77
C GLN A 236 -3.40 -13.32 -6.79
N VAL A 237 -2.34 -13.17 -7.58
CA VAL A 237 -1.21 -14.10 -7.63
C VAL A 237 -0.53 -14.21 -6.27
N LEU A 238 -0.21 -13.07 -5.64
CA LEU A 238 0.53 -13.03 -4.38
C LEU A 238 -0.23 -13.76 -3.27
N VAL A 239 -1.50 -13.40 -3.04
CA VAL A 239 -2.29 -13.97 -1.95
C VAL A 239 -2.61 -15.45 -2.19
N GLN A 240 -2.95 -15.85 -3.42
CA GLN A 240 -3.24 -17.26 -3.71
C GLN A 240 -1.99 -18.14 -3.68
N SER A 241 -0.81 -17.61 -4.03
CA SER A 241 0.45 -18.36 -3.96
C SER A 241 0.81 -18.82 -2.53
N VAL A 242 0.32 -18.10 -1.50
CA VAL A 242 0.52 -18.48 -0.10
C VAL A 242 -0.65 -19.26 0.50
N GLY A 243 -1.71 -19.49 -0.27
CA GLY A 243 -2.90 -20.24 0.15
C GLY A 243 -4.00 -19.39 0.78
N MET A 244 -4.02 -18.08 0.51
CA MET A 244 -5.17 -17.23 0.81
C MET A 244 -6.13 -17.20 -0.40
N GLU A 245 -7.39 -16.87 -0.18
CA GLU A 245 -8.33 -16.59 -1.27
C GLU A 245 -8.34 -15.08 -1.54
N PRO A 246 -8.21 -14.64 -2.82
CA PRO A 246 -8.39 -13.23 -3.15
C PRO A 246 -9.85 -12.81 -2.96
N GLY A 247 -10.09 -11.53 -2.70
CA GLY A 247 -11.45 -11.00 -2.46
C GLY A 247 -12.36 -11.10 -3.69
N TRP A 248 -11.75 -11.15 -4.86
CA TRP A 248 -12.41 -11.40 -6.14
C TRP A 248 -11.44 -12.13 -7.08
N ARG A 249 -11.97 -12.64 -8.20
CA ARG A 249 -11.17 -13.33 -9.22
C ARG A 249 -11.36 -12.70 -10.58
N GLY A 250 -10.25 -12.48 -11.28
CA GLY A 250 -10.27 -12.19 -12.72
C GLY A 250 -10.95 -13.31 -13.50
N ILE A 251 -11.54 -12.97 -14.64
CA ILE A 251 -12.21 -13.94 -15.51
C ILE A 251 -11.19 -14.98 -15.96
N GLY A 252 -11.46 -16.26 -15.66
CA GLY A 252 -10.57 -17.38 -15.95
C GLY A 252 -9.43 -17.61 -14.97
N PHE A 253 -9.30 -16.79 -13.91
CA PHE A 253 -8.27 -16.96 -12.89
C PHE A 253 -8.44 -18.30 -12.15
N PRO A 254 -7.35 -19.05 -11.90
CA PRO A 254 -7.40 -20.37 -11.27
C PRO A 254 -8.05 -20.35 -9.88
N GLU A 255 -8.81 -21.40 -9.56
CA GLU A 255 -9.51 -21.54 -8.28
C GLU A 255 -8.57 -22.02 -7.17
N THR A 256 -7.57 -22.83 -7.53
CA THR A 256 -6.64 -23.42 -6.58
C THR A 256 -5.23 -22.87 -6.72
N ARG A 257 -4.48 -22.92 -5.62
CA ARG A 257 -3.05 -22.61 -5.61
C ARG A 257 -2.27 -23.52 -6.55
N GLU A 258 -2.62 -24.80 -6.63
CA GLU A 258 -1.96 -25.78 -7.47
C GLU A 258 -2.15 -25.47 -8.97
N GLU A 259 -3.36 -25.06 -9.37
CA GLU A 259 -3.63 -24.61 -10.73
C GLU A 259 -2.87 -23.33 -11.07
N LEU A 260 -2.87 -22.35 -10.16
CA LEU A 260 -2.10 -21.13 -10.32
C LEU A 260 -0.60 -21.43 -10.49
N GLU A 261 -0.03 -22.24 -9.61
CA GLU A 261 1.36 -22.65 -9.67
C GLU A 261 1.69 -23.38 -10.99
N GLY A 262 0.75 -24.16 -11.54
CA GLY A 262 0.91 -24.80 -12.85
C GLY A 262 0.89 -23.84 -14.03
N LEU A 263 0.26 -22.67 -13.88
CA LEU A 263 0.10 -21.66 -14.93
C LEU A 263 1.20 -20.60 -14.91
N LEU A 264 1.74 -20.26 -13.74
CA LEU A 264 2.75 -19.20 -13.59
C LEU A 264 4.08 -19.55 -14.28
N SER A 265 4.76 -18.54 -14.83
CA SER A 265 6.09 -18.72 -15.40
C SER A 265 7.14 -18.96 -14.32
N GLU A 266 8.23 -19.65 -14.69
CA GLU A 266 9.37 -19.85 -13.78
C GLU A 266 10.04 -18.54 -13.37
N GLU A 267 9.85 -17.46 -14.13
CA GLU A 267 10.45 -16.16 -13.83
C GLU A 267 9.76 -15.48 -12.65
N ILE A 268 8.43 -15.32 -12.69
CA ILE A 268 7.68 -14.73 -11.57
C ILE A 268 7.81 -15.58 -10.30
N LYS A 269 7.79 -16.91 -10.43
CA LYS A 269 8.02 -17.82 -9.30
C LYS A 269 9.37 -17.59 -8.65
N ARG A 270 10.44 -17.39 -9.43
CA ARG A 270 11.77 -17.09 -8.88
C ARG A 270 11.76 -15.78 -8.11
N VAL A 271 11.18 -14.73 -8.68
CA VAL A 271 11.07 -13.42 -8.02
C VAL A 271 10.26 -13.50 -6.73
N MET A 272 9.09 -14.13 -6.74
CA MET A 272 8.27 -14.30 -5.52
C MET A 272 8.94 -15.17 -4.46
N ASN A 273 9.85 -16.06 -4.86
CA ASN A 273 10.58 -16.95 -3.95
C ASN A 273 11.95 -16.42 -3.51
N GLU A 274 12.44 -15.34 -4.10
CA GLU A 274 13.72 -14.73 -3.77
C GLU A 274 13.64 -14.05 -2.39
N PRO A 275 14.37 -14.57 -1.38
CA PRO A 275 14.29 -14.04 -0.02
C PRO A 275 14.59 -12.55 0.11
N SER A 276 15.43 -11.98 -0.77
CA SER A 276 15.77 -10.55 -0.70
C SER A 276 14.63 -9.60 -1.05
N PHE A 277 13.53 -10.08 -1.65
CA PHE A 277 12.38 -9.24 -1.98
C PHE A 277 11.28 -9.30 -0.94
N HIS A 278 11.42 -10.12 0.11
CA HIS A 278 10.51 -10.17 1.26
C HIS A 278 9.02 -10.26 0.89
N GLN A 279 8.71 -10.89 -0.25
CA GLN A 279 7.32 -11.12 -0.68
C GLN A 279 6.60 -12.03 0.32
N LEU A 280 5.27 -11.95 0.37
CA LEU A 280 4.45 -12.74 1.29
C LEU A 280 4.76 -14.24 1.16
N ARG A 281 5.09 -14.93 2.26
CA ARG A 281 5.49 -16.35 2.25
C ARG A 281 4.48 -17.30 2.89
N LYS A 282 3.55 -16.77 3.68
CA LYS A 282 2.54 -17.52 4.43
C LYS A 282 1.22 -16.74 4.48
N PRO A 283 0.08 -17.40 4.70
CA PRO A 283 -1.17 -16.70 4.95
C PRO A 283 -1.04 -15.71 6.10
N LEU A 284 -1.66 -14.54 5.94
CA LEU A 284 -1.76 -13.54 7.00
C LEU A 284 -2.53 -14.10 8.20
N ARG A 285 -2.05 -13.77 9.40
CA ARG A 285 -2.63 -14.15 10.68
C ARG A 285 -3.57 -13.08 11.23
N PHE A 286 -3.50 -11.85 10.75
CA PHE A 286 -4.32 -10.70 11.17
C PHE A 286 -4.19 -10.33 12.65
N THR A 287 -3.11 -10.80 13.29
CA THR A 287 -2.91 -10.77 14.74
C THR A 287 -1.64 -10.04 15.14
N TYR A 288 -1.11 -9.20 14.24
CA TYR A 288 0.08 -8.39 14.52
C TYR A 288 -0.06 -7.69 15.88
N PRO A 289 0.90 -7.88 16.80
CA PRO A 289 0.68 -7.56 18.19
C PRO A 289 0.74 -6.05 18.43
N ASN A 290 -0.18 -5.55 19.25
CA ASN A 290 -0.07 -4.24 19.88
C ASN A 290 0.79 -4.40 21.14
N LEU A 291 2.11 -4.60 20.98
CA LEU A 291 3.03 -4.62 22.13
C LEU A 291 3.15 -3.24 22.78
#